data_AF-A0A9W7IFR2-F1
#
_entry.id   AF-A0A9W7IFR2-F1
#
_cell.length_a   1.000
_cell.length_b   1.000
_cell.length_c   1.000
_cell.angle_alpha   90.00
_cell.angle_beta   90.00
_cell.angle_gamma   90.00
#
_symmetry.space_group_name_H-M   'P 1'
#
loop_
_entity.id
_entity.type
_entity.pdbx_description
1 polymer ?
#
loop_
_entity_poly.entity_id
_entity_poly.type
_entity_poly.pdbx_seq_one_letter_code
_entity_poly.pdbx_strand_id
1 'polypeptide(L)'
;MYFKFTFCPIILLLWASLSFAQNVNVVIHGAASIAKTDDNFVCVTLDWWPAEKCDYNQCPWGKGGILNLDLRYGALINAIKGEFYAHPIKFTRVRDSFYPTKSPTYDGKDNSMGTPR
;
A
#
# COMPACT_ATOMS: atom_id res chain seq x y z
N MET A 1 -36.59 27.37 -30.50
CA MET A 1 -36.47 26.60 -29.24
C MET A 1 -35.51 25.45 -29.49
N TYR A 2 -34.23 25.62 -29.16
CA TYR A 2 -33.18 24.60 -29.41
C TYR A 2 -33.24 23.54 -28.30
N PHE A 3 -33.81 22.38 -28.60
CA PHE A 3 -33.76 21.24 -27.71
C PHE A 3 -32.36 20.60 -27.83
N LYS A 4 -31.45 21.00 -26.95
CA LYS A 4 -30.07 20.48 -26.90
C LYS A 4 -30.11 18.96 -26.65
N PHE A 5 -29.81 18.17 -27.68
CA PHE A 5 -29.64 16.71 -27.66
C PHE A 5 -28.39 16.32 -26.85
N THR A 6 -28.44 16.55 -25.54
CA THR A 6 -27.32 16.34 -24.59
C THR A 6 -27.20 14.89 -24.11
N PHE A 7 -28.16 14.02 -24.47
CA PHE A 7 -28.15 12.60 -24.11
C PHE A 7 -27.24 11.73 -24.99
N CYS A 8 -26.97 12.16 -26.23
CA CYS A 8 -26.13 11.41 -27.19
C CYS A 8 -24.66 11.21 -26.73
N PRO A 9 -23.94 12.24 -26.23
CA PRO A 9 -22.55 12.04 -25.82
C PRO A 9 -22.40 11.11 -24.61
N ILE A 10 -23.36 11.11 -23.68
CA ILE A 10 -23.31 10.26 -22.47
C ILE A 10 -23.47 8.79 -22.85
N ILE A 11 -24.38 8.48 -23.78
CA ILE A 11 -24.60 7.10 -24.26
C ILE A 11 -23.37 6.60 -25.04
N LEU A 12 -22.76 7.44 -25.88
CA LEU A 12 -21.51 7.12 -26.60
C LEU A 12 -20.35 6.85 -25.64
N LEU A 13 -20.21 7.65 -24.57
CA LEU A 13 -19.18 7.46 -23.55
C LEU A 13 -19.40 6.15 -22.76
N LEU A 14 -20.65 5.81 -22.42
CA LEU A 14 -20.98 4.56 -21.74
C LEU A 14 -20.68 3.33 -22.60
N TRP A 15 -20.98 3.37 -23.90
CA TRP A 15 -20.64 2.28 -24.83
C TRP A 15 -19.14 2.16 -25.09
N ALA A 16 -18.43 3.28 -25.23
CA ALA A 16 -16.98 3.27 -25.36
C ALA A 16 -16.30 2.65 -24.13
N SER A 17 -16.84 2.91 -22.94
CA SER A 17 -16.36 2.32 -21.67
C SER A 17 -16.52 0.80 -21.65
N LEU A 18 -17.62 0.28 -22.20
CA LEU A 18 -17.91 -1.15 -22.23
C LEU A 18 -17.00 -1.92 -23.19
N SER A 19 -16.56 -1.27 -24.27
CA SER A 19 -15.64 -1.84 -25.28
C SER A 19 -14.23 -2.13 -24.75
N PHE A 20 -13.85 -1.57 -23.60
CA PHE A 20 -12.53 -1.77 -22.98
C PHE A 20 -12.51 -2.84 -21.87
N ALA A 21 -13.63 -3.53 -21.63
CA ALA A 21 -13.66 -4.60 -20.64
C ALA A 21 -12.84 -5.82 -21.11
N GLN A 22 -11.80 -6.16 -20.36
CA GLN A 22 -11.03 -7.39 -20.58
C GLN A 22 -11.59 -8.53 -19.74
N ASN A 23 -11.76 -9.71 -20.35
CA ASN A 23 -12.12 -10.91 -19.62
C ASN A 23 -10.85 -11.56 -19.07
N VAL A 24 -10.78 -11.74 -17.74
CA VAL A 24 -9.66 -12.37 -17.05
C VAL A 24 -10.18 -13.60 -16.31
N ASN A 25 -9.57 -14.76 -16.58
CA ASN A 25 -9.87 -16.00 -15.87
C ASN A 25 -8.93 -16.16 -14.68
N VAL A 26 -9.49 -16.31 -13.48
CA VAL A 26 -8.75 -16.50 -12.23
C VAL A 26 -9.15 -17.85 -11.63
N VAL A 27 -8.18 -18.75 -11.44
CA VAL A 27 -8.37 -20.06 -10.82
C VAL A 27 -7.74 -20.06 -9.44
N ILE A 28 -8.52 -20.39 -8.40
CA ILE A 28 -8.06 -20.43 -7.01
C ILE A 28 -7.90 -21.89 -6.58
N HIS A 29 -6.68 -22.29 -6.22
CA HIS A 29 -6.39 -23.63 -5.71
C HIS A 29 -6.43 -23.66 -4.18
N GLY A 30 -7.61 -23.86 -3.59
CA GLY A 30 -7.80 -23.83 -2.12
C GLY A 30 -7.33 -25.06 -1.35
N ALA A 31 -6.99 -26.17 -2.01
CA ALA A 31 -6.67 -27.45 -1.35
C ALA A 31 -5.24 -27.51 -0.76
N ALA A 32 -4.34 -26.61 -1.18
CA ALA A 32 -2.95 -26.58 -0.71
C ALA A 32 -2.58 -25.17 -0.26
N SER A 33 -2.10 -25.04 0.98
CA SER A 33 -1.49 -23.79 1.46
C SER A 33 -0.04 -23.73 0.98
N ILE A 34 0.29 -22.68 0.25
CA ILE A 34 1.66 -22.43 -0.25
C ILE A 34 2.47 -21.53 0.69
N ALA A 35 1.78 -20.73 1.50
CA ALA A 35 2.37 -19.80 2.46
C ALA A 35 1.31 -19.37 3.49
N LYS A 36 1.79 -18.81 4.60
CA LYS A 36 0.98 -18.15 5.62
C LYS A 36 1.50 -16.73 5.80
N THR A 37 0.62 -15.74 5.70
CA THR A 37 0.92 -14.35 6.08
C THR A 37 1.01 -14.24 7.59
N ASP A 38 2.00 -13.50 8.09
CA ASP A 38 2.09 -13.20 9.52
C ASP A 38 1.14 -12.06 9.93
N ASP A 39 0.97 -11.87 11.24
CA ASP A 39 0.05 -10.87 11.82
C ASP A 39 0.45 -9.42 11.50
N ASN A 40 1.67 -9.18 11.00
CA ASN A 40 2.21 -7.87 10.66
C ASN A 40 2.27 -7.63 9.14
N PHE A 41 1.62 -8.51 8.34
CA PHE A 41 1.62 -8.42 6.87
C PHE A 41 1.14 -7.06 6.35
N VAL A 42 0.20 -6.41 7.05
CA VAL A 42 -0.19 -5.03 6.79
C VAL A 42 0.43 -4.14 7.88
N CYS A 43 1.25 -3.17 7.47
CA CYS A 43 1.86 -2.21 8.39
C CYS A 43 1.78 -0.78 7.84
N VAL A 44 1.86 0.19 8.76
CA VAL A 44 1.97 1.62 8.42
C VAL A 44 3.30 2.13 8.96
N THR A 45 4.01 2.89 8.14
CA THR A 45 5.26 3.53 8.51
C THR A 45 4.99 4.97 8.95
N LEU A 46 5.57 5.37 10.09
CA LEU A 46 5.60 6.76 10.54
C LEU A 46 7.05 7.25 10.49
N ASP A 47 7.25 8.43 9.89
CA ASP A 47 8.58 8.99 9.75
C ASP A 47 9.09 9.56 11.08
N TRP A 48 10.31 9.17 11.45
CA TRP A 48 11.05 9.80 12.54
C TRP A 48 11.77 11.05 12.03
N TRP A 49 10.99 12.10 11.78
CA TRP A 49 11.48 13.36 11.21
C TRP A 49 11.16 14.57 12.11
N PRO A 50 12.16 15.43 12.44
CA PRO A 50 11.92 16.69 13.14
C PRO A 50 11.13 17.69 12.30
N ALA A 51 10.28 18.50 12.92
CA ALA A 51 9.43 19.45 12.19
C ALA A 51 10.21 20.62 11.61
N GLU A 52 11.32 20.98 12.25
CA GLU A 52 12.19 22.10 11.87
C GLU A 52 13.21 21.69 10.82
N LYS A 53 13.33 20.38 10.52
CA LYS A 53 14.29 19.88 9.55
C LYS A 53 13.74 20.04 8.13
N CYS A 54 14.35 20.96 7.40
CA CYS A 54 14.05 21.23 6.00
C CYS A 54 15.27 20.91 5.14
N ASP A 55 15.10 19.96 4.22
CA ASP A 55 16.13 19.57 3.27
C ASP A 55 15.76 20.11 1.88
N TYR A 56 16.76 20.53 1.09
CA TYR A 56 16.56 21.06 -0.27
C TYR A 56 15.56 22.22 -0.37
N ASN A 57 15.57 23.11 0.63
CA ASN A 57 14.62 24.23 0.76
C ASN A 57 13.14 23.79 0.82
N GLN A 58 12.85 22.55 1.25
CA GLN A 58 11.51 22.04 1.47
C GLN A 58 11.35 21.45 2.88
N CYS A 59 10.14 21.57 3.43
CA CYS A 59 9.79 21.05 4.75
C CYS A 59 8.58 20.11 4.63
N PRO A 60 8.69 18.98 3.91
CA PRO A 60 7.51 18.23 3.46
C PRO A 60 6.75 17.55 4.61
N TRP A 61 7.42 17.27 5.73
CA TRP A 61 6.77 16.61 6.88
C TRP A 61 6.09 17.56 7.85
N GLY A 62 6.57 18.81 8.01
CA GLY A 62 6.06 19.72 9.04
C GLY A 62 5.86 19.01 10.40
N LYS A 63 4.65 19.07 10.96
CA LYS A 63 4.28 18.37 12.22
C LYS A 63 3.79 16.93 12.03
N GLY A 64 3.97 16.35 10.85
CA GLY A 64 3.50 14.99 10.51
C GLY A 64 4.43 13.86 10.96
N GLY A 65 5.63 14.16 11.45
CA GLY A 65 6.55 13.16 12.00
C GLY A 65 6.11 12.60 13.35
N ILE A 66 6.57 11.39 13.71
CA ILE A 66 6.21 10.71 14.97
C ILE A 66 6.56 11.51 16.24
N LEU A 67 7.49 12.46 16.12
CA LEU A 67 7.90 13.36 17.21
C LEU A 67 6.82 14.40 17.56
N ASN A 68 5.91 14.68 16.64
CA ASN A 68 4.89 15.73 16.77
C ASN A 68 3.45 15.19 16.67
N LEU A 69 3.27 14.01 16.10
CA LEU A 69 1.97 13.39 15.88
C LEU A 69 1.28 13.02 17.21
N ASP A 70 0.03 13.47 17.40
CA ASP A 70 -0.78 13.07 18.55
C ASP A 70 -1.50 11.74 18.29
N LEU A 71 -0.94 10.65 18.80
CA LEU A 71 -1.52 9.30 18.70
C LEU A 71 -2.82 9.14 19.51
N ARG A 72 -3.18 10.12 20.34
CA ARG A 72 -4.43 10.12 21.12
C ARG A 72 -5.55 10.86 20.42
N TYR A 73 -5.28 11.49 19.28
CA TYR A 73 -6.27 12.23 18.52
C TYR A 73 -7.39 11.30 18.03
N GLY A 74 -8.63 11.58 18.44
CA GLY A 74 -9.76 10.68 18.22
C GLY A 74 -10.01 10.35 16.74
N ALA A 75 -9.79 11.29 15.82
CA ALA A 75 -9.96 11.02 14.40
C ALA A 75 -8.85 10.10 13.85
N LEU A 76 -7.61 10.23 14.32
CA LEU A 76 -6.51 9.34 13.94
C LEU A 76 -6.78 7.91 14.45
N ILE A 77 -7.22 7.79 15.70
CA ILE A 77 -7.60 6.50 16.28
C ILE A 77 -8.75 5.87 15.48
N ASN A 78 -9.77 6.65 15.11
CA ASN A 78 -10.91 6.13 14.36
C ASN A 78 -10.51 5.73 12.93
N ALA A 79 -9.61 6.46 12.28
CA ALA A 79 -9.06 6.09 10.98
C ALA A 79 -8.26 4.79 11.07
N ILE A 80 -7.35 4.66 12.05
CA ILE A 80 -6.56 3.43 12.24
C ILE A 80 -7.46 2.25 12.60
N LYS A 81 -8.40 2.43 13.52
CA LYS A 81 -9.38 1.39 13.82
C LYS A 81 -10.13 1.00 12.54
N GLY A 82 -10.66 2.01 11.83
CA GLY A 82 -11.23 1.98 10.48
C GLY A 82 -10.65 0.91 9.56
N GLU A 83 -9.33 0.99 9.41
CA GLU A 83 -8.57 0.24 8.42
C GLU A 83 -7.96 -1.06 8.99
N PHE A 84 -7.64 -1.11 10.29
CA PHE A 84 -6.85 -2.18 10.91
C PHE A 84 -7.62 -3.02 11.95
N TYR A 85 -8.96 -2.95 11.97
CA TYR A 85 -9.90 -3.46 13.01
C TYR A 85 -9.66 -4.87 13.58
N ALA A 86 -8.87 -5.74 12.97
CA ALA A 86 -8.77 -7.14 13.37
C ALA A 86 -7.58 -7.49 14.28
N HIS A 87 -6.58 -6.61 14.47
CA HIS A 87 -5.33 -6.99 15.14
C HIS A 87 -4.84 -5.98 16.19
N PRO A 88 -4.20 -6.43 17.29
CA PRO A 88 -3.51 -5.55 18.21
C PRO A 88 -2.39 -4.81 17.48
N ILE A 89 -2.41 -3.47 17.56
CA ILE A 89 -1.39 -2.62 16.94
C ILE A 89 -0.04 -2.92 17.60
N LYS A 90 0.92 -3.41 16.82
CA LYS A 90 2.31 -3.58 17.25
C LYS A 90 3.14 -2.42 16.70
N PHE A 91 3.90 -1.77 17.57
CA PHE A 91 4.88 -0.78 17.17
C PHE A 91 6.25 -1.45 17.09
N THR A 92 6.84 -1.46 15.90
CA THR A 92 8.21 -1.92 15.68
C THR A 92 9.02 -0.81 15.03
N ARG A 93 10.31 -0.71 15.36
CA ARG A 93 11.22 0.16 14.61
C ARG A 93 11.51 -0.54 13.29
N VAL A 94 11.44 0.20 12.17
CA VAL A 94 11.67 -0.35 10.81
C VAL A 94 13.01 -1.07 10.69
N ARG A 95 14.05 -0.59 11.39
CA ARG A 95 15.38 -1.22 11.42
C ARG A 95 15.34 -2.67 11.92
N ASP A 96 14.41 -2.98 12.81
CA ASP A 96 14.28 -4.30 13.44
C ASP A 96 13.33 -5.22 12.64
N SER A 97 12.71 -4.71 11.56
CA SER A 97 11.64 -5.41 10.81
C SER A 97 12.07 -5.85 9.40
N PHE A 98 13.12 -5.28 8.81
CA PHE A 98 13.48 -5.51 7.40
C PHE A 98 14.70 -6.41 7.15
N TYR A 99 15.51 -6.71 8.17
CA TYR A 99 16.53 -7.76 8.03
C TYR A 99 16.00 -9.05 8.64
N PRO A 100 15.76 -10.11 7.85
CA PRO A 100 15.68 -11.44 8.44
C PRO A 100 16.98 -11.65 9.22
N THR A 101 16.88 -12.05 10.48
CA THR A 101 18.01 -12.42 11.35
C THR A 101 18.82 -13.62 10.82
N LYS A 102 18.44 -14.14 9.64
CA LYS A 102 19.26 -14.96 8.78
C LYS A 102 19.37 -14.26 7.43
N SER A 103 20.58 -13.82 7.05
CA SER A 103 20.82 -13.62 5.63
C SER A 103 20.51 -14.96 4.93
N PRO A 104 19.93 -14.96 3.73
CA PRO A 104 19.99 -16.17 2.93
C PRO A 104 21.48 -16.49 2.76
N THR A 105 21.93 -17.59 3.34
CA THR A 105 23.13 -18.26 2.86
C THR A 105 22.86 -18.55 1.40
N TYR A 106 23.47 -17.78 0.51
CA TYR A 106 23.62 -18.17 -0.89
C TYR A 106 24.38 -19.49 -0.87
N ASP A 107 23.69 -20.61 -1.08
CA ASP A 107 24.37 -21.80 -1.55
C ASP A 107 24.59 -21.58 -3.05
N GLY A 108 25.84 -21.55 -3.49
CA GLY A 108 26.18 -21.23 -4.88
C GLY A 108 25.82 -22.33 -5.87
N LYS A 109 24.57 -22.81 -5.87
CA LYS A 109 24.10 -23.91 -6.74
C LYS A 109 23.20 -23.48 -7.89
N ASP A 110 22.75 -22.23 -7.90
CA ASP A 110 21.74 -21.77 -8.87
C ASP A 110 22.34 -20.73 -9.83
N ASN A 111 23.18 -21.18 -10.77
CA ASN A 111 23.73 -20.35 -11.85
C ASN A 111 22.72 -20.14 -12.98
N SER A 112 21.55 -19.57 -12.70
CA SER A 112 20.57 -19.20 -13.73
C SER A 112 20.24 -17.72 -13.65
N MET A 113 21.20 -16.89 -14.04
CA MET A 113 20.98 -15.47 -14.31
C MET A 113 20.23 -15.36 -15.64
N GLY A 114 18.91 -15.43 -15.58
CA GLY A 114 18.03 -15.06 -16.69
C GLY A 114 18.19 -13.56 -16.96
N THR A 115 18.75 -13.21 -18.10
CA THR A 115 18.85 -11.82 -18.57
C THR A 115 17.45 -11.24 -18.86
N PRO A 116 17.23 -9.94 -18.61
CA PRO A 116 15.94 -9.30 -18.91
C PRO A 116 15.63 -9.35 -20.41
N ARG A 117 14.40 -9.74 -20.76
CA ARG A 117 13.76 -9.31 -22.00
C ARG A 117 12.73 -8.25 -21.66
#